data_AF-A0A8T6DJ95-F1
#
_entry.id   AF-A0A8T6DJ95-F1
#
_cell.length_a   1.000
_cell.length_b   1.000
_cell.length_c   1.000
_cell.angle_alpha   90.00
_cell.angle_beta   90.00
_cell.angle_gamma   90.00
#
_symmetry.space_group_name_H-M   'P 1'
#
loop_
_entity.id
_entity.type
_entity.pdbx_description
1 polymer ?
#
loop_
_entity_poly.entity_id
_entity_poly.type
_entity_poly.pdbx_seq_one_letter_code
_entity_poly.pdbx_strand_id
1 'polypeptide(L)'
;TGKEQRITITASSGLAKDEVERLVKEAEAHAEEDARKREQIEARNIADTSAYQAEKTLQEFGEQIDADLKSEVEARIADVRSVLAQEDADAPSLQAATQALSAAVQKIGEAVYARQQAEAASASGPDDAPPSDEGPGDAGDDDTIEGEYREV
;
A
#
# COMPACT_ATOMS: atom_id res chain seq x y z
N THR A 1 -19.40 1.23 21.06
CA THR A 1 -19.57 0.60 22.39
C THR A 1 -19.10 1.56 23.46
N GLY A 2 -20.00 2.25 24.16
CA GLY A 2 -19.69 3.26 25.20
C GLY A 2 -19.11 2.67 26.51
N LYS A 3 -18.11 1.79 26.39
CA LYS A 3 -17.41 1.17 27.52
C LYS A 3 -16.11 1.93 27.75
N GLU A 4 -16.15 2.94 28.60
CA GLU A 4 -14.93 3.60 29.12
C GLU A 4 -14.40 2.80 30.30
N GLN A 5 -13.10 2.50 30.31
CA GLN A 5 -12.41 1.94 31.48
C GLN A 5 -11.40 2.98 31.97
N ARG A 6 -11.59 3.47 33.20
CA ARG A 6 -10.70 4.45 33.83
C ARG A 6 -9.83 3.77 34.88
N ILE A 7 -8.51 3.88 34.70
CA ILE A 7 -7.50 3.48 35.69
C ILE A 7 -6.97 4.76 36.32
N THR A 8 -7.17 4.94 37.62
CA THR A 8 -6.62 6.07 38.38
C THR A 8 -5.37 5.60 39.13
N ILE A 9 -4.20 6.11 38.75
CA ILE A 9 -2.95 5.85 39.46
C ILE A 9 -2.86 6.81 40.65
N THR A 10 -2.94 6.30 41.87
CA THR A 10 -2.68 7.07 43.10
C THR A 10 -1.20 6.93 43.49
N ALA A 11 -0.55 8.04 43.84
CA ALA A 11 0.88 8.05 44.16
C ALA A 11 1.15 7.42 45.54
N SER A 12 1.31 6.10 45.59
CA SER A 12 1.84 5.40 46.77
C SER A 12 3.30 5.02 46.52
N SER A 13 4.21 5.84 47.03
CA SER A 13 5.68 5.80 46.89
C SER A 13 6.21 6.25 45.52
N GLY A 14 6.97 7.35 45.52
CA GLY A 14 7.82 7.75 44.41
C GLY A 14 9.21 7.16 44.56
N LEU A 15 9.98 7.15 43.46
CA LEU A 15 11.37 6.70 43.46
C LEU A 15 12.24 7.63 44.32
N ALA A 16 13.20 7.05 45.05
CA ALA A 16 14.22 7.85 45.75
C ALA A 16 15.12 8.55 44.73
N LYS A 17 15.71 9.70 45.09
CA LYS A 17 16.58 10.48 44.18
C LYS A 17 17.74 9.64 43.62
N ASP A 18 18.39 8.85 44.47
CA ASP A 18 19.50 7.97 44.08
C ASP A 18 19.06 6.89 43.07
N GLU A 19 17.81 6.42 43.18
CA GLU A 19 17.24 5.46 42.24
C GLU A 19 16.86 6.12 40.91
N VAL A 20 16.38 7.37 40.94
CA VAL A 20 16.17 8.17 39.73
C VAL A 20 17.49 8.39 38.99
N GLU A 21 18.56 8.78 39.68
CA GLU A 21 19.88 9.01 39.08
C GLU A 21 20.46 7.72 38.48
N ARG A 22 20.29 6.59 39.17
CA ARG A 22 20.67 5.27 38.65
C ARG A 22 19.90 4.93 37.36
N LEU A 23 18.57 5.10 37.36
CA LEU A 23 17.72 4.82 36.20
C LEU A 23 18.02 5.73 35.01
N VAL A 24 18.36 7.00 35.24
CA VAL A 24 18.79 7.92 34.17
C VAL A 24 20.06 7.41 33.50
N LYS A 25 21.07 7.03 34.30
CA LYS A 25 22.33 6.50 33.77
C LYS A 25 22.15 5.16 33.05
N GLU A 26 21.29 4.29 33.56
CA GLU A 26 20.92 3.02 32.91
C GLU A 26 20.20 3.28 31.58
N ALA A 27 19.23 4.22 31.55
CA ALA A 27 18.52 4.58 30.32
C ALA A 27 19.45 5.17 29.25
N GLU A 28 20.41 6.00 29.63
CA GLU A 28 21.41 6.54 28.70
C GLU A 28 22.30 5.43 28.12
N ALA A 29 22.69 4.43 28.93
CA ALA A 29 23.50 3.32 28.48
C ALA A 29 22.75 2.38 27.50
N HIS A 30 21.43 2.25 27.66
CA HIS A 30 20.59 1.39 26.81
C HIS A 30 19.86 2.15 25.69
N ALA A 31 20.02 3.46 25.59
CA ALA A 31 19.28 4.29 24.63
C ALA A 31 19.40 3.81 23.17
N GLU A 32 20.59 3.37 22.77
CA GLU A 32 20.83 2.88 21.41
C GLU A 32 20.19 1.50 21.16
N GLU A 33 20.25 0.59 22.15
CA GLU A 33 19.61 -0.72 22.08
C GLU A 33 18.09 -0.58 21.99
N ASP A 34 17.51 0.27 22.84
CA ASP A 34 16.08 0.58 22.83
C ASP A 34 15.64 1.24 21.53
N ALA A 35 16.47 2.12 20.94
CA ALA A 35 16.20 2.72 19.65
C ALA A 35 16.16 1.69 18.52
N ARG A 36 17.13 0.77 18.47
CA ARG A 36 17.15 -0.32 17.49
C ARG A 36 15.96 -1.25 17.64
N LYS A 37 15.60 -1.59 18.89
CA LYS A 37 14.44 -2.44 19.19
C LYS A 37 13.13 -1.76 18.82
N ARG A 38 13.01 -0.45 19.05
CA ARG A 38 11.87 0.34 18.61
C ARG A 38 11.75 0.31 17.09
N GLU A 39 12.84 0.60 16.37
CA GLU A 39 12.86 0.58 14.90
C GLU A 39 12.45 -0.79 14.34
N GLN A 40 12.96 -1.87 14.94
CA GLN A 40 12.57 -3.23 14.57
C GLN A 40 11.06 -3.45 14.75
N ILE A 41 10.49 -3.09 15.90
CA ILE A 41 9.06 -3.25 16.18
C ILE A 41 8.21 -2.40 15.23
N GLU A 42 8.61 -1.16 14.97
CA GLU A 42 7.94 -0.28 14.00
C GLU A 42 7.96 -0.89 12.60
N ALA A 43 9.12 -1.38 12.13
CA ALA A 43 9.23 -2.05 10.85
C ALA A 43 8.35 -3.31 10.76
N ARG A 44 8.25 -4.10 11.85
CA ARG A 44 7.35 -5.27 11.92
C ARG A 44 5.88 -4.86 11.80
N ASN A 45 5.46 -3.83 12.52
CA ASN A 45 4.07 -3.35 12.49
C ASN A 45 3.69 -2.80 11.10
N ILE A 46 4.61 -2.07 10.46
CA ILE A 46 4.43 -1.58 9.10
C ILE A 46 4.29 -2.75 8.13
N ALA A 47 5.23 -3.72 8.17
CA ALA A 47 5.21 -4.89 7.30
C ALA A 47 3.92 -5.71 7.45
N ASP A 48 3.46 -5.96 8.67
CA ASP A 48 2.22 -6.71 8.93
C ASP A 48 0.98 -5.95 8.40
N THR A 49 0.92 -4.65 8.66
CA THR A 49 -0.17 -3.79 8.17
C THR A 49 -0.19 -3.78 6.64
N SER A 50 0.97 -3.66 5.99
CA SER A 50 1.09 -3.67 4.53
C SER A 50 0.71 -5.02 3.94
N ALA A 51 1.12 -6.14 4.53
CA ALA A 51 0.73 -7.48 4.10
C ALA A 51 -0.79 -7.66 4.15
N TYR A 52 -1.41 -7.28 5.27
CA TYR A 52 -2.87 -7.34 5.42
C TYR A 52 -3.61 -6.46 4.39
N GLN A 53 -3.13 -5.24 4.16
CA GLN A 53 -3.72 -4.35 3.15
C GLN A 53 -3.60 -4.94 1.74
N ALA A 54 -2.45 -5.51 1.39
CA ALA A 54 -2.24 -6.14 0.09
C ALA A 54 -3.13 -7.38 -0.10
N GLU A 55 -3.27 -8.22 0.93
CA GLU A 55 -4.20 -9.36 0.93
C GLU A 55 -5.64 -8.88 0.67
N LYS A 56 -6.06 -7.81 1.34
CA LYS A 56 -7.37 -7.20 1.12
C LYS A 56 -7.53 -6.67 -0.31
N THR A 57 -6.54 -5.95 -0.82
CA THR A 57 -6.56 -5.42 -2.20
C THR A 57 -6.67 -6.55 -3.23
N LEU A 58 -5.98 -7.68 -3.02
CA LEU A 58 -6.13 -8.85 -3.90
C LEU A 58 -7.51 -9.52 -3.80
N GLN A 59 -8.13 -9.52 -2.62
CA GLN A 59 -9.50 -10.01 -2.48
C GLN A 59 -10.50 -9.11 -3.23
N GLU A 60 -10.29 -7.80 -3.23
CA GLU A 60 -11.20 -6.84 -3.86
C GLU A 60 -11.00 -6.73 -5.38
N PHE A 61 -9.74 -6.70 -5.85
CA PHE A 61 -9.38 -6.39 -7.24
C PHE A 61 -8.68 -7.54 -7.97
N GLY A 62 -8.40 -8.66 -7.31
CA GLY A 62 -7.61 -9.76 -7.88
C GLY A 62 -8.26 -10.49 -9.06
N GLU A 63 -9.57 -10.35 -9.26
CA GLU A 63 -10.27 -10.85 -10.46
C GLU A 63 -10.22 -9.85 -11.63
N GLN A 64 -9.87 -8.60 -11.35
CA GLN A 64 -9.85 -7.53 -12.35
C GLN A 64 -8.48 -7.34 -13.01
N ILE A 65 -7.43 -7.98 -12.48
CA ILE A 65 -6.05 -7.89 -12.92
C ILE A 65 -5.58 -9.20 -13.59
N ASP A 66 -4.45 -9.14 -14.30
CA ASP A 66 -3.83 -10.30 -14.93
C ASP A 66 -3.32 -11.33 -13.91
N ALA A 67 -3.36 -12.61 -14.28
CA ALA A 67 -2.94 -13.71 -13.42
C ALA A 67 -1.46 -13.62 -13.01
N ASP A 68 -0.61 -13.09 -13.90
CA ASP A 68 0.81 -12.89 -13.62
C ASP A 68 1.02 -11.84 -12.52
N LEU A 69 0.30 -10.72 -12.59
CA LEU A 69 0.37 -9.67 -11.57
C LEU A 69 -0.21 -10.14 -10.23
N LYS A 70 -1.30 -10.91 -10.27
CA LYS A 70 -1.87 -11.53 -9.07
C LYS A 70 -0.84 -12.45 -8.39
N SER A 71 -0.20 -13.32 -9.16
CA SER A 71 0.82 -14.25 -8.63
C SER A 71 2.05 -13.52 -8.10
N GLU A 72 2.49 -12.44 -8.77
CA GLU A 72 3.59 -11.59 -8.29
C GLU A 72 3.27 -11.04 -6.89
N VAL A 73 2.07 -10.48 -6.70
CA VAL A 73 1.68 -9.87 -5.42
C VAL A 73 1.49 -10.93 -4.33
N GLU A 74 0.89 -12.08 -4.64
CA GLU A 74 0.78 -13.20 -3.70
C GLU A 74 2.15 -13.69 -3.22
N ALA A 75 3.13 -13.77 -4.12
CA ALA A 75 4.50 -14.11 -3.77
C ALA A 75 5.14 -13.04 -2.85
N ARG A 76 4.93 -11.75 -3.13
CA ARG A 76 5.44 -10.67 -2.26
C ARG A 76 4.80 -10.66 -0.87
N ILE A 77 3.52 -10.97 -0.77
CA ILE A 77 2.83 -11.12 0.52
C ILE A 77 3.48 -12.29 1.29
N ALA A 78 3.71 -13.42 0.63
CA ALA A 78 4.35 -14.57 1.25
C ALA A 78 5.78 -14.26 1.73
N ASP A 79 6.55 -13.49 0.94
CA ASP A 79 7.89 -13.03 1.34
C ASP A 79 7.84 -12.19 2.62
N VAL A 80 6.94 -11.20 2.68
CA VAL A 80 6.77 -10.35 3.87
C VAL A 80 6.37 -11.18 5.09
N ARG A 81 5.42 -12.12 4.92
CA ARG A 81 4.98 -13.04 5.99
C ARG A 81 6.13 -13.94 6.46
N SER A 82 6.98 -14.40 5.54
CA SER A 82 8.15 -15.23 5.87
C SER A 82 9.19 -14.45 6.68
N VAL A 83 9.46 -13.19 6.31
CA VAL A 83 10.37 -12.33 7.08
C VAL A 83 9.78 -12.03 8.46
N LEU A 84 8.48 -11.73 8.55
CA LEU A 84 7.79 -11.52 9.83
C LEU A 84 7.81 -12.76 10.75
N ALA A 85 7.80 -13.96 10.18
CA ALA A 85 7.86 -15.20 10.97
C ALA A 85 9.23 -15.41 11.66
N GLN A 86 10.26 -14.70 11.22
CA GLN A 86 11.57 -14.71 11.88
C GLN A 86 11.52 -13.79 13.10
N GLU A 87 11.78 -14.32 14.30
CA GLU A 87 11.79 -13.53 15.55
C GLU A 87 12.85 -12.43 15.50
N ASP A 88 14.02 -12.73 14.93
CA ASP A 88 15.18 -11.84 14.85
C ASP A 88 15.28 -11.07 13.52
N ALA A 89 14.19 -10.94 12.76
CA ALA A 89 14.20 -10.16 11.53
C ALA A 89 14.64 -8.72 11.81
N ASP A 90 15.68 -8.26 11.12
CA ASP A 90 16.16 -6.89 11.26
C ASP A 90 15.24 -5.90 10.54
N ALA A 91 15.28 -4.63 10.98
CA ALA A 91 14.47 -3.57 10.39
C ALA A 91 14.73 -3.40 8.87
N PRO A 92 15.99 -3.44 8.37
CA PRO A 92 16.25 -3.35 6.93
C PRO A 92 15.60 -4.45 6.09
N SER A 93 15.60 -5.70 6.56
CA SER A 93 14.98 -6.82 5.84
C SER A 93 13.46 -6.66 5.76
N LEU A 94 12.82 -6.25 6.86
CA LEU A 94 11.39 -5.96 6.91
C LEU A 94 11.02 -4.80 5.98
N GLN A 95 11.81 -3.72 6.01
CA GLN A 95 11.62 -2.56 5.14
C GLN A 95 11.77 -2.92 3.66
N ALA A 96 12.80 -3.70 3.31
CA ALA A 96 13.05 -4.13 1.93
C ALA A 96 11.90 -5.00 1.39
N ALA A 97 11.44 -5.99 2.18
CA ALA A 97 10.30 -6.83 1.81
C ALA A 97 9.02 -5.99 1.66
N THR A 98 8.79 -5.05 2.58
CA THR A 98 7.63 -4.13 2.54
C THR A 98 7.67 -3.22 1.31
N GLN A 99 8.83 -2.70 0.93
CA GLN A 99 8.99 -1.87 -0.27
C GLN A 99 8.72 -2.68 -1.54
N ALA A 100 9.23 -3.91 -1.62
CA ALA A 100 8.95 -4.81 -2.75
C ALA A 100 7.47 -5.13 -2.88
N LEU A 101 6.78 -5.40 -1.76
CA LEU A 101 5.33 -5.58 -1.74
C LEU A 101 4.60 -4.31 -2.18
N SER A 102 5.00 -3.15 -1.66
CA SER A 102 4.37 -1.86 -2.00
C SER A 102 4.47 -1.56 -3.50
N ALA A 103 5.62 -1.83 -4.12
CA ALA A 103 5.80 -1.67 -5.57
C ALA A 103 4.90 -2.61 -6.39
N ALA A 104 4.71 -3.85 -5.93
CA ALA A 104 3.81 -4.79 -6.61
C ALA A 104 2.33 -4.38 -6.46
N VAL A 105 1.93 -3.90 -5.29
CA VAL A 105 0.55 -3.42 -5.04
C VAL A 105 0.23 -2.16 -5.85
N GLN A 106 1.19 -1.26 -6.07
CA GLN A 106 0.99 -0.07 -6.91
C GLN A 106 0.57 -0.43 -8.34
N LYS A 107 1.18 -1.48 -8.92
CA LYS A 107 0.80 -2.00 -10.25
C LYS A 107 -0.66 -2.47 -10.31
N ILE A 108 -1.23 -2.96 -9.21
CA ILE A 108 -2.67 -3.31 -9.15
C ILE A 108 -3.50 -2.04 -9.37
N GLY A 109 -3.16 -0.95 -8.67
CA GLY A 109 -3.87 0.32 -8.80
C GLY A 109 -3.83 0.86 -10.24
N GLU A 110 -2.66 0.79 -10.87
CA GLU A 110 -2.48 1.15 -12.29
C GLU A 110 -3.34 0.29 -13.22
N ALA A 111 -3.34 -1.03 -13.04
CA ALA A 111 -4.12 -1.96 -13.85
C ALA A 111 -5.63 -1.76 -13.71
N VAL A 112 -6.12 -1.58 -12.48
CA VAL A 112 -7.54 -1.33 -12.19
C VAL A 112 -7.98 0.00 -12.79
N TYR A 113 -7.19 1.06 -12.63
CA TYR A 113 -7.52 2.38 -13.18
C TYR A 113 -7.52 2.38 -14.72
N ALA A 114 -6.52 1.76 -15.35
CA ALA A 114 -6.45 1.62 -16.79
C ALA A 114 -7.66 0.87 -17.35
N ARG A 115 -8.09 -0.20 -16.66
CA ARG A 115 -9.29 -0.96 -17.05
C ARG A 115 -10.58 -0.13 -16.91
N GLN A 116 -10.74 0.61 -15.81
CA GLN A 116 -11.89 1.49 -15.63
C GLN A 116 -11.96 2.57 -16.72
N GLN A 117 -10.81 3.10 -17.14
CA GLN A 117 -10.75 4.08 -18.23
C GLN A 117 -11.12 3.46 -19.59
N ALA A 118 -10.68 2.22 -19.85
CA ALA A 118 -11.06 1.48 -21.06
C ALA A 118 -12.55 1.11 -21.09
N GLU A 119 -13.14 0.75 -19.94
CA GLU A 119 -14.58 0.49 -19.81
C GLU A 119 -15.41 1.77 -19.99
N ALA A 120 -14.95 2.92 -19.48
CA ALA A 120 -15.61 4.22 -19.69
C ALA A 120 -15.53 4.71 -21.15
N ALA A 121 -14.42 4.45 -21.85
CA ALA A 121 -14.27 4.74 -23.27
C ALA A 121 -15.16 3.82 -24.14
N SER A 122 -15.33 2.55 -23.74
CA SER A 122 -16.22 1.60 -24.43
C SER A 122 -17.70 1.86 -24.16
N ALA A 123 -18.06 2.50 -23.04
CA ALA A 123 -19.42 2.95 -22.75
C ALA A 123 -19.83 4.22 -23.52
N SER A 124 -18.88 4.85 -24.24
CA SER A 124 -19.10 6.03 -25.09
C SER A 124 -19.01 5.69 -26.59
N GLY A 125 -19.45 4.48 -26.97
CA GLY A 125 -19.62 4.08 -28.37
C GLY A 125 -20.76 4.84 -29.07
N PRO A 126 -20.66 5.10 -30.38
CA PRO A 126 -21.41 6.14 -31.09
C PRO A 126 -22.84 5.71 -31.40
N ASP A 127 -23.80 6.25 -30.64
CA ASP A 127 -25.24 6.11 -30.92
C ASP A 127 -25.90 7.49 -30.87
N ASP A 128 -25.49 8.38 -31.78
CA ASP A 128 -26.39 9.39 -32.35
C ASP A 128 -25.84 9.93 -33.69
N ALA A 129 -26.13 9.21 -34.77
CA ALA A 129 -26.12 9.79 -36.11
C ALA A 129 -27.46 9.43 -36.78
N PRO A 130 -28.34 10.39 -37.08
CA PRO A 130 -29.62 10.12 -37.71
C PRO A 130 -29.40 9.62 -39.15
N PRO A 131 -30.30 8.77 -39.70
CA PRO A 131 -30.15 8.28 -41.05
C PRO A 131 -30.35 9.45 -42.02
N SER A 132 -29.29 9.81 -42.75
CA SER A 132 -29.37 10.74 -43.87
C SER A 132 -29.13 9.97 -45.15
N ASP A 133 -30.17 9.99 -45.97
CA ASP A 133 -30.27 9.47 -47.32
C ASP A 133 -29.40 10.28 -48.32
N GLU A 134 -29.00 9.61 -49.41
CA GLU A 134 -28.43 10.11 -50.67
C GLU A 134 -26.92 10.51 -50.80
N GLY A 135 -26.22 9.76 -51.68
CA GLY A 135 -25.22 10.31 -52.63
C GLY A 135 -23.84 9.60 -52.70
N PRO A 136 -23.39 9.08 -53.86
CA PRO A 136 -22.06 8.46 -54.00
C PRO A 136 -21.00 9.49 -54.43
N GLY A 137 -19.82 9.49 -53.79
CA GLY A 137 -18.72 10.35 -54.25
C GLY A 137 -17.43 10.28 -53.43
N ASP A 138 -16.46 9.57 -54.00
CA ASP A 138 -15.03 9.88 -54.08
C ASP A 138 -14.10 9.84 -52.84
N ALA A 139 -12.87 9.43 -53.15
CA ALA A 139 -11.76 9.07 -52.27
C ALA A 139 -11.12 10.27 -51.54
N GLY A 140 -10.50 10.00 -50.39
CA GLY A 140 -9.63 10.96 -49.72
C GLY A 140 -9.08 10.42 -48.41
N ASP A 141 -7.78 10.17 -48.41
CA ASP A 141 -6.86 9.88 -47.31
C ASP A 141 -6.83 11.01 -46.25
N ASP A 142 -6.26 10.70 -45.08
CA ASP A 142 -5.85 11.60 -43.99
C ASP A 142 -6.86 11.84 -42.84
N ASP A 143 -6.64 11.16 -41.71
CA ASP A 143 -6.88 11.77 -40.40
C ASP A 143 -5.91 11.17 -39.36
N THR A 144 -4.70 11.72 -39.36
CA THR A 144 -3.68 11.51 -38.33
C THR A 144 -4.18 12.13 -37.02
N ILE A 145 -4.46 11.31 -36.00
CA ILE A 145 -4.85 11.80 -34.66
C ILE A 145 -3.58 12.19 -33.89
N GLU A 146 -3.19 13.46 -33.98
CA GLU A 146 -2.19 14.10 -33.14
C GLU A 146 -2.89 14.71 -31.91
N GLY A 147 -2.87 13.99 -30.78
CA GLY A 147 -3.51 14.42 -29.54
C GLY A 147 -2.61 15.35 -28.72
N GLU A 148 -2.88 16.67 -28.73
CA GLU A 148 -2.28 17.65 -27.83
C GLU A 148 -2.76 17.44 -26.37
N TYR A 149 -1.80 17.36 -25.44
CA TYR A 149 -2.01 17.36 -23.99
C TYR A 149 -2.21 18.80 -23.49
N ARG A 150 -3.28 19.09 -22.74
CA ARG A 150 -3.41 20.33 -21.95
C ARG A 150 -3.62 19.98 -20.48
N GLU A 151 -2.58 20.25 -19.70
CA GLU A 151 -2.54 20.20 -18.23
C GLU A 151 -3.43 21.31 -17.65
N VAL A 152 -4.22 20.98 -16.61
CA VAL A 152 -4.88 21.93 -15.72
C VAL A 152 -4.36 21.75 -14.31
#